data_AF-A0A5P1V1B5-F1
#
_entry.id   AF-A0A5P1V1B5-F1
#
_cell.length_a   1.000
_cell.length_b   1.000
_cell.length_c   1.000
_cell.angle_alpha   90.00
_cell.angle_beta   90.00
_cell.angle_gamma   90.00
#
_symmetry.space_group_name_H-M   'P 1'
#
loop_
_entity.id
_entity.type
_entity.pdbx_description
1 polymer ?
#
loop_
_entity_poly.entity_id
_entity_poly.type
_entity_poly.pdbx_seq_one_letter_code
_entity_poly.pdbx_strand_id
1 'polypeptide(L)'
;MSKAFTLVELLIVIAIIAILVGMAIIAYHQYLPKAIRASLLSDLRNCISELVIAKQENPNASLPQVVARCPKSKYTQSLTLESVSPIKLTATSISGEVSCSYNETSGAISCIDI
;
A
#
# COMPACT_ATOMS: atom_id res chain seq x y z
N MET A 1 -42.43 9.34 -32.47
CA MET A 1 -43.05 9.24 -31.13
C MET A 1 -41.96 8.88 -30.14
N SER A 2 -41.42 9.87 -29.45
CA SER A 2 -40.31 9.68 -28.51
C SER A 2 -40.87 9.02 -27.26
N LYS A 3 -40.54 7.74 -27.04
CA LYS A 3 -40.90 7.01 -25.83
C LYS A 3 -40.19 7.67 -24.66
N ALA A 4 -40.92 8.54 -23.95
CA ALA A 4 -40.40 9.23 -22.79
C ALA A 4 -40.20 8.20 -21.66
N PHE A 5 -38.98 8.16 -21.12
CA PHE A 5 -38.64 7.44 -19.91
C PHE A 5 -39.52 8.01 -18.79
N THR A 6 -40.34 7.18 -18.16
CA THR A 6 -41.24 7.68 -17.12
C THR A 6 -40.42 8.02 -15.87
N LEU A 7 -40.78 9.09 -15.15
CA LEU A 7 -40.10 9.47 -13.91
C LEU A 7 -40.11 8.32 -12.88
N VAL A 8 -41.15 7.48 -12.91
CA VAL A 8 -41.25 6.32 -12.00
C VAL A 8 -40.22 5.24 -12.33
N GLU A 9 -39.92 5.03 -13.61
CA GLU A 9 -38.94 4.05 -14.07
C GLU A 9 -37.54 4.46 -13.64
N LEU A 10 -37.23 5.76 -13.72
CA LEU A 10 -35.99 6.31 -13.20
C LEU A 10 -35.89 6.20 -11.67
N LEU A 11 -37.00 6.44 -10.95
CA LEU A 11 -37.05 6.42 -9.49
C LEU A 11 -36.76 5.02 -8.93
N ILE A 12 -37.30 3.97 -9.57
CA ILE A 12 -37.04 2.59 -9.15
C ILE A 12 -35.57 2.21 -9.42
N VAL A 13 -35.00 2.65 -10.55
CA VAL A 13 -33.60 2.37 -10.89
C VAL A 13 -32.64 3.02 -9.88
N ILE A 14 -32.85 4.28 -9.51
CA ILE A 14 -32.00 4.93 -8.49
C ILE A 14 -32.13 4.26 -7.12
N ALA A 15 -33.31 3.77 -6.77
CA ALA A 15 -33.53 3.07 -5.50
C ALA A 15 -32.73 1.77 -5.44
N ILE A 16 -32.71 0.99 -6.52
CA ILE A 16 -31.92 -0.25 -6.60
C ILE A 16 -30.41 0.07 -6.59
N ILE A 17 -29.96 1.07 -7.34
CA ILE A 17 -28.54 1.48 -7.35
C ILE A 17 -28.09 1.91 -5.95
N ALA A 18 -28.92 2.66 -5.21
CA ALA A 18 -28.59 3.09 -3.86
C ALA A 18 -28.35 1.91 -2.91
N ILE A 19 -29.17 0.86 -2.99
CA ILE A 19 -29.01 -0.36 -2.19
C ILE A 19 -27.72 -1.10 -2.57
N LEU A 20 -27.44 -1.26 -3.87
CA LEU A 20 -26.23 -1.95 -4.35
C LEU A 20 -24.95 -1.22 -3.94
N VAL A 21 -24.92 0.11 -4.11
CA VAL A 21 -23.76 0.94 -3.73
C VAL A 21 -23.57 0.91 -2.22
N GLY A 22 -24.64 0.96 -1.43
CA GLY A 22 -24.57 0.88 0.03
C GLY A 22 -23.85 -0.38 0.52
N MET A 23 -24.18 -1.55 -0.05
CA MET A 23 -23.48 -2.81 0.29
C MET A 23 -22.03 -2.83 -0.21
N ALA A 24 -21.77 -2.32 -1.41
CA ALA A 24 -20.45 -2.33 -2.02
C ALA A 24 -19.42 -1.51 -1.24
N ILE A 25 -19.82 -0.36 -0.68
CA ILE A 25 -18.93 0.52 0.10
C ILE A 25 -18.41 -0.20 1.34
N ILE A 26 -19.29 -0.83 2.12
CA ILE A 26 -18.92 -1.52 3.37
C ILE A 26 -17.91 -2.64 3.09
N ALA A 27 -18.13 -3.39 2.01
CA ALA A 27 -17.21 -4.41 1.55
C ALA A 27 -15.85 -3.81 1.14
N TYR A 28 -15.85 -2.77 0.30
CA TYR A 28 -14.63 -2.14 -0.22
C TYR A 28 -13.69 -1.65 0.89
N HIS A 29 -14.23 -1.06 1.96
CA HIS A 29 -13.44 -0.59 3.10
C HIS A 29 -12.62 -1.70 3.79
N GLN A 30 -13.06 -2.96 3.76
CA GLN A 30 -12.33 -4.06 4.37
C GLN A 30 -11.24 -4.65 3.46
N TYR A 31 -11.38 -4.51 2.15
CA TYR A 31 -10.44 -5.06 1.17
C TYR A 31 -9.33 -4.08 0.80
N LEU A 32 -9.62 -2.76 0.83
CA LEU A 32 -8.65 -1.73 0.52
C LEU A 32 -7.36 -1.79 1.38
N PRO A 33 -7.41 -1.87 2.74
CA PRO A 33 -6.19 -1.94 3.55
C PRO A 33 -5.39 -3.22 3.28
N LYS A 34 -6.05 -4.34 2.92
CA LYS A 34 -5.37 -5.58 2.54
C LYS A 34 -4.60 -5.44 1.24
N ALA A 35 -5.18 -4.76 0.25
CA ALA A 35 -4.51 -4.46 -1.02
C ALA A 35 -3.32 -3.50 -0.81
N ILE A 36 -3.50 -2.46 0.02
CA ILE A 36 -2.44 -1.53 0.41
C ILE A 36 -1.30 -2.29 1.09
N ARG A 37 -1.59 -3.15 2.08
CA ARG A 37 -0.61 -4.01 2.76
C ARG A 37 0.20 -4.86 1.79
N ALA A 38 -0.47 -5.56 0.87
CA ALA A 38 0.21 -6.39 -0.10
C ALA A 38 1.15 -5.58 -1.01
N SER A 39 0.73 -4.37 -1.40
CA SER A 39 1.55 -3.45 -2.18
C SER A 39 2.77 -2.97 -1.38
N LEU A 40 2.58 -2.50 -0.14
CA LEU A 40 3.68 -2.03 0.72
C LEU A 40 4.69 -3.15 1.00
N LEU A 41 4.20 -4.35 1.27
CA LEU A 41 5.05 -5.51 1.50
C LEU A 41 5.92 -5.83 0.27
N SER A 42 5.34 -5.71 -0.92
CA SER A 42 6.06 -5.95 -2.19
C SER A 42 7.13 -4.89 -2.43
N ASP A 43 6.78 -3.62 -2.26
CA ASP A 43 7.74 -2.50 -2.39
C ASP A 43 8.89 -2.62 -1.38
N LEU A 44 8.57 -2.94 -0.12
CA LEU A 44 9.55 -3.11 0.93
C LEU A 44 10.50 -4.28 0.64
N ARG A 45 9.97 -5.42 0.16
CA ARG A 45 10.79 -6.58 -0.24
C ARG A 45 11.71 -6.26 -1.40
N ASN A 46 11.21 -5.58 -2.43
CA ASN A 46 12.03 -5.13 -3.55
C ASN A 46 13.15 -4.20 -3.05
N CYS A 47 12.83 -3.26 -2.18
CA CYS A 47 13.83 -2.36 -1.62
C CYS A 47 14.89 -3.08 -0.76
N ILE A 48 14.47 -4.05 0.06
CA ILE A 48 15.40 -4.88 0.84
C ILE A 48 16.33 -5.64 -0.11
N SER A 49 15.81 -6.19 -1.22
CA SER A 49 16.65 -6.91 -2.18
C SER A 49 17.71 -6.00 -2.81
N GLU A 50 17.36 -4.77 -3.19
CA GLU A 50 18.30 -3.78 -3.71
C GLU A 50 19.35 -3.37 -2.66
N LEU A 51 18.92 -3.22 -1.40
CA LEU A 51 19.83 -2.91 -0.29
C LEU A 51 20.83 -4.03 -0.01
N VAL A 52 20.38 -5.28 -0.04
CA VAL A 52 21.25 -6.44 0.17
C VAL A 52 22.27 -6.54 -0.96
N ILE A 53 21.84 -6.34 -2.21
CA ILE A 53 22.75 -6.29 -3.37
C ILE A 53 23.78 -5.17 -3.20
N ALA A 54 23.34 -3.95 -2.89
CA ALA A 54 24.24 -2.80 -2.72
C ALA A 54 25.26 -3.01 -1.59
N LYS A 55 24.85 -3.62 -0.48
CA LYS A 55 25.72 -3.96 0.66
C LYS A 55 26.71 -5.06 0.32
N GLN A 56 26.34 -6.01 -0.55
CA GLN A 56 27.22 -7.07 -1.03
C GLN A 56 28.27 -6.53 -2.01
N GLU A 57 27.89 -5.64 -2.93
CA GLU A 57 28.83 -5.01 -3.87
C GLU A 57 29.81 -4.08 -3.17
N ASN A 58 29.32 -3.28 -2.23
CA ASN A 58 30.14 -2.37 -1.44
C ASN A 58 29.66 -2.33 0.02
N PRO A 59 30.45 -2.85 0.97
CA PRO A 59 30.07 -2.84 2.39
C PRO A 59 29.93 -1.42 2.96
N ASN A 60 30.48 -0.40 2.29
CA ASN A 60 30.37 1.02 2.65
C ASN A 60 29.36 1.77 1.75
N ALA A 61 28.47 1.07 1.05
CA ALA A 61 27.44 1.70 0.23
C ALA A 61 26.57 2.64 1.06
N SER A 62 26.22 3.80 0.48
CA SER A 62 25.28 4.75 1.08
C SER A 62 23.85 4.20 1.04
N LEU A 63 23.50 3.35 2.01
CA LEU A 63 22.16 2.75 2.16
C LEU A 63 21.01 3.77 2.06
N PRO A 64 21.12 5.03 2.57
CA PRO A 64 20.10 6.05 2.37
C PRO A 64 19.85 6.42 0.91
N GLN A 65 20.88 6.42 0.07
CA GLN A 65 20.72 6.70 -1.37
C GLN A 65 20.07 5.54 -2.11
N VAL A 66 20.32 4.30 -1.67
CA VAL A 66 19.66 3.11 -2.23
C VAL A 66 18.16 3.18 -1.94
N VAL A 67 17.77 3.46 -0.69
CA VAL A 67 16.34 3.56 -0.34
C VAL A 67 15.63 4.72 -1.00
N ALA A 68 16.33 5.83 -1.24
CA ALA A 68 15.78 6.94 -2.01
C ALA A 68 15.41 6.54 -3.44
N ARG A 69 16.04 5.50 -4.00
CA ARG A 69 15.81 4.98 -5.35
C ARG A 69 14.86 3.78 -5.40
N CYS A 70 14.55 3.19 -4.26
CA CYS A 70 13.68 2.02 -4.20
C CYS A 70 12.32 2.32 -4.86
N PRO A 71 11.78 1.37 -5.64
CA PRO A 71 10.51 1.53 -6.31
C PRO A 71 9.39 1.70 -5.28
N LYS A 72 8.49 2.65 -5.55
CA LYS A 72 7.30 2.92 -4.73
C LYS A 72 6.07 2.72 -5.59
N SER A 73 5.15 1.88 -5.13
CA SER A 73 3.81 1.77 -5.68
C SER A 73 2.99 3.02 -5.37
N LYS A 74 1.84 3.17 -6.05
CA LYS A 74 0.86 4.23 -5.82
C LYS A 74 0.41 4.32 -4.36
N TYR A 75 0.45 3.22 -3.61
CA TYR A 75 -0.02 3.15 -2.24
C TYR A 75 1.05 3.50 -1.20
N THR A 76 2.32 3.63 -1.60
CA THR A 76 3.46 3.84 -0.70
C THR A 76 3.84 5.30 -0.66
N GLN A 77 3.64 5.95 0.49
CA GLN A 77 3.95 7.37 0.69
C GLN A 77 5.43 7.60 0.94
N SER A 78 6.00 6.82 1.85
CA SER A 78 7.42 6.92 2.19
C SER A 78 8.00 5.55 2.47
N LEU A 79 9.27 5.44 2.14
CA LEU A 79 10.16 4.37 2.54
C LEU A 79 11.34 5.05 3.24
N THR A 80 11.50 4.81 4.53
CA THR A 80 12.52 5.46 5.35
C THR A 80 13.45 4.43 5.95
N LEU A 81 14.76 4.73 6.00
CA LEU A 81 15.66 4.01 6.89
C LEU A 81 15.56 4.63 8.28
N GLU A 82 15.36 3.78 9.27
CA GLU A 82 15.49 4.15 10.68
C GLU A 82 16.90 3.87 11.20
N SER A 83 17.54 2.80 10.68
CA SER A 83 18.91 2.45 11.05
C SER A 83 19.60 1.71 9.91
N VAL A 84 20.93 1.85 9.86
CA VAL A 84 21.82 1.22 8.86
C VAL A 84 22.52 -0.03 9.38
N SER A 85 22.58 -0.22 10.70
CA SER A 85 23.16 -1.40 11.34
C SER A 85 22.58 -1.56 12.76
N PRO A 86 21.64 -2.50 13.00
CA PRO A 86 20.97 -3.36 12.01
C PRO A 86 20.11 -2.53 11.03
N ILE A 87 19.92 -3.02 9.81
CA ILE A 87 19.05 -2.34 8.84
C ILE A 87 17.62 -2.39 9.34
N LYS A 88 17.03 -1.21 9.54
CA LYS A 88 15.60 -1.06 9.84
C LYS A 88 14.97 -0.13 8.82
N LEU A 89 13.93 -0.64 8.16
CA LEU A 89 13.21 0.08 7.11
C LEU A 89 11.76 0.15 7.49
N THR A 90 11.13 1.28 7.20
CA THR A 90 9.70 1.44 7.41
C THR A 90 9.06 2.03 6.17
N ALA A 91 8.04 1.33 5.69
CA ALA A 91 7.15 1.75 4.62
C ALA A 91 5.85 2.25 5.24
N THR A 92 5.38 3.41 4.79
CA THR A 92 4.09 3.97 5.20
C THR A 92 3.19 4.16 4.00
N SER A 93 1.89 3.91 4.19
CA SER A 93 0.89 4.06 3.14
C SER A 93 0.44 5.51 2.98
N ILE A 94 -0.07 5.86 1.80
CA ILE A 94 -0.64 7.19 1.51
C ILE A 94 -1.87 7.54 2.35
N SER A 95 -2.61 6.53 2.84
CA SER A 95 -3.75 6.76 3.74
C SER A 95 -3.30 6.93 5.20
N GLY A 96 -2.05 6.57 5.52
CA GLY A 96 -1.56 6.52 6.90
C GLY A 96 -2.13 5.37 7.73
N GLU A 97 -3.02 4.54 7.18
CA GLU A 97 -3.70 3.45 7.89
C GLU A 97 -2.87 2.17 7.96
N VAL A 98 -1.81 2.05 7.16
CA VAL A 98 -0.97 0.85 7.09
C VAL A 98 0.50 1.24 7.12
N SER A 99 1.29 0.55 7.96
CA SER A 99 2.75 0.61 7.93
C SER A 99 3.37 -0.78 8.02
N CYS A 100 4.43 -0.99 7.23
CA CYS A 100 5.23 -2.21 7.24
C CYS A 100 6.66 -1.87 7.63
N SER A 101 7.23 -2.59 8.59
CA SER A 101 8.62 -2.44 9.03
C SER A 101 9.39 -3.73 8.82
N TYR A 102 10.65 -3.59 8.41
CA TYR A 102 11.61 -4.66 8.32
C TYR A 102 12.73 -4.42 9.34
N ASN A 103 13.16 -5.50 10.01
CA ASN A 103 14.28 -5.47 10.93
C ASN A 103 15.25 -6.62 10.60
N GLU A 104 16.48 -6.27 10.25
CA GLU A 104 17.54 -7.23 9.88
C GLU A 104 17.88 -8.20 11.03
N THR A 105 17.72 -7.80 12.30
CA THR A 105 18.04 -8.65 13.45
C THR A 105 17.06 -9.83 13.60
N SER A 106 15.79 -9.62 13.25
CA SER A 106 14.77 -10.69 13.29
C SER A 106 14.56 -11.36 11.93
N GLY A 107 15.05 -10.76 10.84
CA GLY A 107 14.77 -11.20 9.48
C GLY A 107 13.29 -11.16 9.09
N ALA A 108 12.46 -10.53 9.93
CA ALA A 108 11.01 -10.54 9.80
C ALA A 108 10.49 -9.20 9.28
N ILE A 109 9.43 -9.27 8.47
CA ILE A 109 8.64 -8.12 8.05
C ILE A 109 7.35 -8.11 8.87
N SER A 110 7.10 -7.02 9.58
CA SER A 110 5.88 -6.82 10.37
C SER A 110 5.06 -5.69 9.75
N CYS A 111 3.78 -5.95 9.44
CA CYS A 111 2.86 -4.95 8.94
C CYS A 111 1.72 -4.76 9.93
N ILE A 112 1.47 -3.51 10.32
CA ILE A 112 0.37 -3.12 11.21
C ILE A 112 -0.60 -2.22 10.47
N ASP A 113 -1.89 -2.35 10.80
CA ASP A 113 -2.84 -1.26 10.55
C ASP A 113 -2.68 -0.27 11.71
N ILE A 114 -2.72 1.03 11.42
CA ILE A 114 -2.55 2.14 12.35
C ILE A 114 -3.92 2.69 12.72
#